data_AF-A0A4U1EZ19-F1
#
_entry.id   AF-A0A4U1EZ19-F1
#
_cell.length_a   1.000
_cell.length_b   1.000
_cell.length_c   1.000
_cell.angle_alpha   90.00
_cell.angle_beta   90.00
_cell.angle_gamma   90.00
#
_symmetry.space_group_name_H-M   'P 1'
#
loop_
_entity.id
_entity.type
_entity.pdbx_description
1 polymer ?
#
loop_
_entity_poly.entity_id
_entity_poly.type
_entity_poly.pdbx_seq_one_letter_code
_entity_poly.pdbx_strand_id
1 'polypeptide(L)'
;MPHSSCCCRFSDSYIVRVKAVVMTRDDSSGGWFPQEGGGISRVGVCKVMHPEGNGRSGFLIHGERQKDKLVVLECYVRKDLVYTKANPTFHHWKVDNRKFGLTFQSPADARAFDRGVRKAIEDLIEGIEFITAFSVGLWEVSRFFLI
;
A
#
# COMPACT_ATOMS: atom_id res chain seq x y z
N MET A 1 -10.63 -5.55 27.17
CA MET A 1 -9.52 -6.29 26.51
C MET A 1 -9.29 -5.65 25.15
N PRO A 2 -8.22 -4.86 24.92
CA PRO A 2 -7.97 -4.33 23.58
C PRO A 2 -7.38 -5.45 22.73
N HIS A 3 -8.12 -5.84 21.70
CA HIS A 3 -7.81 -6.95 20.82
C HIS A 3 -6.69 -6.56 19.85
N SER A 4 -5.67 -7.42 19.77
CA SER A 4 -4.83 -7.66 18.60
C SER A 4 -4.08 -6.45 18.03
N SER A 5 -3.11 -5.93 18.79
CA SER A 5 -1.92 -5.35 18.19
C SER A 5 -1.20 -6.44 17.40
N CYS A 6 -1.31 -6.40 16.07
CA CYS A 6 -0.47 -7.21 15.19
C CYS A 6 1.00 -6.91 15.53
N CYS A 7 1.66 -7.83 16.24
CA CYS A 7 3.02 -7.72 16.75
C CYS A 7 4.08 -7.90 15.63
N CYS A 8 4.03 -7.08 14.58
CA CYS A 8 5.20 -6.86 13.75
C CYS A 8 5.76 -5.48 14.09
N ARG A 9 7.06 -5.40 14.39
CA ARG A 9 7.76 -4.11 14.51
C ARG A 9 7.58 -3.39 13.17
N PHE A 10 6.65 -2.45 13.10
CA PHE A 10 6.25 -1.78 11.86
C PHE A 10 7.47 -1.27 11.05
N SER A 11 8.56 -0.86 11.72
CA SER A 11 9.72 -0.28 11.07
C SER A 11 10.42 -1.18 10.04
N ASP A 12 10.50 -2.50 10.25
CA ASP A 12 11.21 -3.42 9.35
C ASP A 12 10.30 -3.96 8.23
N SER A 13 9.00 -3.68 8.30
CA SER A 13 8.01 -4.13 7.32
C SER A 13 7.79 -3.16 6.16
N TYR A 14 8.31 -1.93 6.26
CA TYR A 14 8.12 -0.90 5.24
C TYR A 14 9.03 -1.12 4.04
N ILE A 15 8.44 -1.27 2.85
CA ILE A 15 9.15 -1.25 1.57
C ILE A 15 9.58 0.17 1.21
N VAL A 16 8.73 1.15 1.54
CA VAL A 16 8.99 2.57 1.30
C VAL A 16 8.34 3.40 2.39
N ARG A 17 8.97 4.54 2.73
CA ARG A 17 8.40 5.53 3.63
C ARG A 17 8.79 6.95 3.19
N VAL A 18 7.81 7.82 3.06
CA VAL A 18 7.95 9.21 2.61
C VAL A 18 7.15 10.15 3.50
N LYS A 19 7.27 11.46 3.24
CA LYS A 19 6.43 12.49 3.85
C LYS A 19 5.51 13.09 2.80
N ALA A 20 4.22 13.16 3.10
CA ALA A 20 3.20 13.70 2.21
C ALA A 20 2.00 14.22 3.01
N VAL A 21 1.17 15.06 2.38
CA VAL A 21 -0.17 15.39 2.88
C VAL A 21 -1.14 14.36 2.33
N VAL A 22 -1.94 13.76 3.20
CA VAL A 22 -3.00 12.83 2.79
C VAL A 22 -4.19 13.63 2.27
N MET A 23 -4.66 13.25 1.09
CA MET A 23 -5.77 13.87 0.38
C MET A 23 -6.90 12.86 0.23
N THR A 24 -8.13 13.34 0.23
CA THR A 24 -9.31 12.56 -0.14
C THR A 24 -10.18 13.34 -1.11
N ARG A 25 -11.15 12.66 -1.70
CA ARG A 25 -12.12 13.23 -2.63
C ARG A 25 -13.45 12.54 -2.41
N ASP A 26 -14.46 13.33 -2.07
CA ASP A 26 -15.84 12.89 -2.11
C ASP A 26 -16.40 13.06 -3.53
N ASP A 27 -17.47 12.34 -3.84
CA ASP A 27 -18.12 12.44 -5.15
C ASP A 27 -18.98 13.71 -5.30
N SER A 28 -19.28 14.39 -4.19
CA SER A 28 -20.08 15.62 -4.13
C SER A 28 -19.32 16.90 -4.49
N SER A 29 -18.08 17.08 -4.02
CA SER A 29 -17.33 18.33 -4.23
C SER A 29 -16.58 18.38 -5.56
N GLY A 30 -16.34 17.22 -6.18
CA GLY A 30 -15.56 17.10 -7.40
C GLY A 30 -14.06 17.39 -7.25
N GLY A 31 -13.60 17.90 -6.11
CA GLY A 31 -12.21 18.30 -5.86
C GLY A 31 -11.47 17.41 -4.88
N TRP A 32 -10.14 17.55 -4.82
CA TRP A 32 -9.30 16.92 -3.81
C TRP A 32 -9.11 17.86 -2.63
N PHE A 33 -9.25 17.36 -1.40
CA PHE A 33 -9.05 18.13 -0.19
C PHE A 33 -8.22 17.37 0.85
N PRO A 34 -7.51 18.07 1.77
CA PRO A 34 -6.70 17.43 2.78
C PRO A 34 -7.56 16.63 3.77
N GLN A 35 -7.18 15.38 4.03
CA GLN A 35 -7.86 14.52 5.01
C GLN A 35 -7.72 15.12 6.41
N GLU A 36 -8.86 15.30 7.09
CA GLU A 36 -8.94 15.71 8.51
C GLU A 36 -8.11 16.97 8.85
N GLY A 37 -8.18 17.99 7.99
CA GLY A 37 -7.44 19.25 8.17
C GLY A 37 -6.00 19.22 7.66
N GLY A 38 -5.56 18.11 7.08
CA GLY A 38 -4.27 17.98 6.41
C GLY A 38 -3.08 17.85 7.37
N GLY A 39 -1.95 18.44 6.95
CA GLY A 39 -0.66 18.32 7.65
C GLY A 39 0.22 17.19 7.13
N ILE A 40 1.52 17.30 7.39
CA ILE A 40 2.50 16.31 6.95
C ILE A 40 2.32 15.00 7.71
N SER A 41 2.22 13.92 6.96
CA SER A 41 2.13 12.55 7.47
C SER A 41 3.36 11.74 7.04
N ARG A 42 3.77 10.77 7.88
CA ARG A 42 4.69 9.71 7.48
C ARG A 42 3.86 8.63 6.81
N VAL A 43 4.01 8.49 5.51
CA VAL A 43 3.24 7.55 4.71
C VAL A 43 4.17 6.48 4.16
N GLY A 44 3.78 5.23 4.25
CA GLY A 44 4.57 4.12 3.75
C GLY A 44 3.72 2.95 3.26
N VAL A 45 4.38 2.07 2.50
CA VAL A 45 3.82 0.78 2.11
C VAL A 45 4.50 -0.28 2.97
N CYS A 46 3.73 -1.01 3.78
CA CYS A 46 4.25 -2.05 4.66
C CYS A 46 3.68 -3.43 4.33
N LYS A 47 4.48 -4.46 4.55
CA LYS A 47 4.08 -5.86 4.49
C LYS A 47 3.33 -6.21 5.78
N VAL A 48 2.15 -6.80 5.66
CA VAL A 48 1.31 -7.23 6.78
C VAL A 48 1.05 -8.73 6.69
N MET A 49 1.04 -9.43 7.83
CA MET A 49 0.66 -10.85 7.86
C MET A 49 -0.83 -10.97 8.15
N HIS A 50 -1.55 -11.80 7.40
CA HIS A 50 -2.93 -12.13 7.74
C HIS A 50 -2.96 -13.09 8.96
N PRO A 51 -3.76 -12.81 10.00
CA PRO A 51 -3.87 -13.68 11.17
C PRO A 51 -4.47 -15.07 10.88
N GLU A 52 -5.24 -15.21 9.79
CA GLU A 52 -6.05 -16.40 9.51
C GLU A 52 -5.33 -17.50 8.68
N GLY A 53 -4.15 -17.92 9.16
CA GLY A 53 -3.70 -19.31 9.03
C GLY A 53 -3.21 -19.83 7.67
N ASN A 54 -3.22 -19.04 6.60
CA ASN A 54 -2.73 -19.47 5.29
C ASN A 54 -1.34 -18.90 4.92
N GLY A 55 -0.66 -18.22 5.84
CA GLY A 55 0.68 -17.64 5.61
C GLY A 55 0.71 -16.52 4.57
N ARG A 56 -0.45 -16.02 4.12
CA ARG A 56 -0.53 -14.96 3.11
C ARG A 56 -0.06 -13.65 3.73
N SER A 57 0.98 -13.07 3.16
CA SER A 57 1.37 -11.69 3.42
C SER A 57 0.65 -10.75 2.47
N GLY A 58 -0.03 -9.75 3.01
CA GLY A 58 -0.60 -8.64 2.25
C GLY A 58 0.28 -7.40 2.33
N PHE A 59 -0.20 -6.31 1.71
CA PHE A 59 0.43 -5.01 1.80
C PHE A 59 -0.58 -3.94 2.19
N LEU A 60 -0.14 -2.99 3.00
CA LEU A 60 -0.94 -1.89 3.53
C LEU A 60 -0.24 -0.57 3.21
N ILE A 61 -1.00 0.38 2.66
CA ILE A 61 -0.60 1.79 2.64
C ILE A 61 -1.06 2.40 3.97
N HIS A 62 -0.10 2.79 4.79
CA HIS A 62 -0.32 3.36 6.11
C HIS A 62 0.23 4.78 6.20
N GLY A 63 -0.54 5.71 6.74
CA GLY A 63 -0.17 7.11 6.92
C GLY A 63 -0.52 7.63 8.29
N GLU A 64 0.51 7.98 9.06
CA GLU A 64 0.38 8.58 10.39
C GLU A 64 0.75 10.07 10.32
N ARG A 65 -0.16 10.94 10.74
CA ARG A 65 0.06 12.39 10.78
C ARG A 65 1.10 12.74 11.84
N GLN A 66 2.09 13.54 11.47
CA GLN A 66 3.23 13.79 12.35
C GLN A 66 2.87 14.58 13.61
N LYS A 67 1.91 15.51 13.48
CA LYS A 67 1.50 16.47 14.52
C LYS A 67 0.94 15.78 15.77
N ASP A 68 0.04 14.84 15.57
CA ASP A 68 -0.82 14.26 16.62
C ASP A 68 -0.82 12.73 16.61
N LYS A 69 -0.02 12.11 15.74
CA LYS A 69 0.11 10.64 15.59
C LYS A 69 -1.18 9.97 15.16
N LEU A 70 -2.12 10.73 14.59
CA LEU A 70 -3.37 10.16 14.09
C LEU A 70 -3.14 9.37 12.81
N VAL A 71 -3.69 8.15 12.75
CA VAL A 71 -3.72 7.36 11.51
C VAL A 71 -4.79 7.94 10.60
N VAL A 72 -4.36 8.66 9.57
CA VAL A 72 -5.24 9.37 8.62
C VAL A 72 -5.35 8.63 7.28
N LEU A 73 -4.55 7.59 7.07
CA LEU A 73 -4.59 6.73 5.90
C LEU A 73 -4.32 5.29 6.29
N GLU A 74 -5.27 4.43 6.01
CA GLU A 74 -5.12 2.99 6.09
C GLU A 74 -5.88 2.35 4.93
N CYS A 75 -5.15 1.72 4.02
CA CYS A 75 -5.71 1.15 2.80
C CYS A 75 -4.91 -0.09 2.38
N TYR A 76 -5.56 -1.24 2.27
CA TYR A 76 -4.93 -2.44 1.72
C TYR A 76 -4.62 -2.26 0.23
N VAL A 77 -3.43 -2.69 -0.18
CA VAL A 77 -3.02 -2.76 -1.58
C VAL A 77 -3.70 -3.95 -2.23
N ARG A 78 -4.24 -3.76 -3.45
CA ARG A 78 -4.83 -4.82 -4.25
C ARG A 78 -4.07 -4.98 -5.56
N LYS A 79 -4.15 -6.17 -6.15
CA LYS A 79 -3.55 -6.47 -7.45
C LYS A 79 -4.10 -5.62 -8.59
N ASP A 80 -5.34 -5.18 -8.46
CA ASP A 80 -6.08 -4.35 -9.41
C ASP A 80 -6.12 -2.87 -9.01
N LEU A 81 -5.23 -2.44 -8.12
CA LEU A 81 -5.14 -1.05 -7.67
C LEU A 81 -4.87 -0.11 -8.86
N VAL A 82 -5.82 0.78 -9.14
CA VAL A 82 -5.63 1.83 -10.15
C VAL A 82 -4.91 3.01 -9.52
N TYR A 83 -3.59 3.09 -9.74
CA TYR A 83 -2.73 4.16 -9.25
C TYR A 83 -2.46 5.19 -10.35
N THR A 84 -2.89 6.44 -10.14
CA THR A 84 -2.81 7.54 -11.09
C THR A 84 -1.79 8.59 -10.63
N LYS A 85 -0.87 8.96 -11.53
CA LYS A 85 0.07 10.06 -11.34
C LYS A 85 -0.46 11.32 -12.01
N ALA A 86 -1.29 12.08 -11.29
CA ALA A 86 -1.96 13.25 -11.84
C ALA A 86 -0.98 14.40 -12.16
N ASN A 87 0.06 14.57 -11.34
CA ASN A 87 1.20 15.45 -11.62
C ASN A 87 2.45 14.97 -10.83
N PRO A 88 3.64 15.58 -10.99
CA PRO A 88 4.88 15.11 -10.36
C PRO A 88 4.88 15.02 -8.82
N THR A 89 3.98 15.71 -8.13
CA THR A 89 3.86 15.70 -6.66
C THR A 89 2.48 15.31 -6.17
N PHE A 90 1.55 14.94 -7.05
CA PHE A 90 0.21 14.51 -6.67
C PHE A 90 -0.15 13.22 -7.37
N HIS A 91 -0.23 12.15 -6.57
CA HIS A 91 -0.71 10.85 -7.01
C HIS A 91 -1.96 10.45 -6.24
N HIS A 92 -2.81 9.64 -6.86
CA HIS A 92 -4.03 9.17 -6.23
C HIS A 92 -4.44 7.79 -6.72
N TRP A 93 -5.29 7.13 -5.94
CA TRP A 93 -5.82 5.83 -6.27
C TRP A 93 -7.24 5.66 -5.70
N LYS A 94 -7.95 4.65 -6.19
CA LYS A 94 -9.29 4.29 -5.73
C LYS A 94 -9.27 2.84 -5.23
N VAL A 95 -9.90 2.62 -4.08
CA VAL A 95 -10.15 1.30 -3.52
C VAL A 95 -11.59 1.25 -3.05
N ASP A 96 -12.36 0.28 -3.55
CA ASP A 96 -13.82 0.27 -3.47
C ASP A 96 -14.41 1.62 -3.90
N ASN A 97 -15.20 2.26 -3.04
CA ASN A 97 -15.76 3.57 -3.29
C ASN A 97 -14.99 4.72 -2.64
N ARG A 98 -13.77 4.47 -2.13
CA ARG A 98 -12.93 5.48 -1.47
C ARG A 98 -11.80 5.93 -2.38
N LYS A 99 -11.60 7.24 -2.49
CA LYS A 99 -10.52 7.87 -3.24
C LYS A 99 -9.50 8.44 -2.27
N PHE A 100 -8.25 8.04 -2.45
CA PHE A 100 -7.12 8.47 -1.64
C PHE A 100 -6.10 9.15 -2.54
N GLY A 101 -5.44 10.18 -2.01
CA GLY A 101 -4.39 10.89 -2.70
C GLY A 101 -3.27 11.30 -1.76
N LEU A 102 -2.11 11.58 -2.34
CA LEU A 102 -0.94 12.09 -1.62
C LEU A 102 -0.39 13.28 -2.38
N THR A 103 -0.24 14.39 -1.67
CA THR A 103 0.58 15.53 -2.11
C THR A 103 1.96 15.38 -1.48
N PHE A 104 2.93 14.97 -2.28
CA PHE A 104 4.31 14.75 -1.87
C PHE A 104 5.07 16.07 -1.71
N GLN A 105 6.06 16.09 -0.80
CA GLN A 105 6.92 17.25 -0.63
C GLN A 105 7.87 17.47 -1.82
N SER A 106 8.17 16.41 -2.57
CA SER A 106 9.05 16.47 -3.74
C SER A 106 8.68 15.44 -4.81
N PRO A 107 9.03 15.68 -6.09
CA PRO A 107 8.90 14.66 -7.13
C PRO A 107 9.74 13.40 -6.86
N ALA A 108 10.83 13.52 -6.09
CA ALA A 108 11.66 12.38 -5.73
C ALA A 108 10.92 11.43 -4.78
N ASP A 109 10.25 11.99 -3.76
CA ASP A 109 9.39 11.24 -2.84
C ASP A 109 8.24 10.56 -3.59
N ALA A 110 7.60 11.29 -4.51
CA ALA A 110 6.52 10.77 -5.33
C ALA A 110 6.97 9.54 -6.15
N ARG A 111 8.14 9.63 -6.80
CA ARG A 111 8.74 8.51 -7.54
C ARG A 111 9.14 7.35 -6.63
N ALA A 112 9.68 7.62 -5.44
CA ALA A 112 10.03 6.58 -4.48
C ALA A 112 8.78 5.80 -4.02
N PHE A 113 7.72 6.53 -3.67
CA PHE A 113 6.47 5.92 -3.24
C PHE A 113 5.81 5.09 -4.36
N ASP A 114 5.78 5.63 -5.57
CA ASP A 114 5.31 4.95 -6.78
C ASP A 114 6.05 3.63 -7.06
N ARG A 115 7.39 3.59 -6.88
CA ARG A 115 8.15 2.32 -6.95
C ARG A 115 7.75 1.33 -5.86
N GLY A 116 7.56 1.80 -4.63
CA GLY A 116 7.16 0.93 -3.52
C GLY A 116 5.76 0.33 -3.70
N VAL A 117 4.81 1.09 -4.26
CA VAL A 117 3.47 0.59 -4.60
C VAL A 117 3.55 -0.48 -5.69
N ARG A 118 4.32 -0.26 -6.76
CA ARG A 118 4.51 -1.29 -7.81
C ARG A 118 5.10 -2.57 -7.24
N LYS A 119 6.17 -2.46 -6.45
CA LYS A 119 6.80 -3.63 -5.82
C LYS A 119 5.83 -4.42 -4.96
N ALA A 120 4.98 -3.75 -4.19
CA ALA A 120 3.96 -4.41 -3.38
C ALA A 120 2.90 -5.14 -4.23
N ILE A 121 2.51 -4.58 -5.38
CA ILE A 121 1.58 -5.23 -6.32
C ILE A 121 2.23 -6.44 -6.98
N GLU A 122 3.47 -6.32 -7.45
CA GLU A 122 4.27 -7.41 -8.02
C GLU A 122 4.38 -8.58 -7.03
N ASP A 123 4.80 -8.31 -5.80
CA ASP A 123 4.94 -9.34 -4.75
C ASP A 123 3.61 -10.00 -4.37
N LEU A 124 2.51 -9.24 -4.43
CA LEU A 124 1.18 -9.77 -4.19
C LEU A 124 0.76 -10.73 -5.30
N ILE A 125 1.08 -10.43 -6.56
CA ILE A 125 0.78 -11.29 -7.72
C ILE A 125 1.64 -12.55 -7.67
N GLU A 126 2.96 -12.41 -7.48
CA GLU A 126 3.87 -13.55 -7.38
C GLU A 126 3.45 -14.51 -6.26
N GLY A 127 3.11 -13.99 -5.07
CA GLY A 127 2.63 -14.80 -3.96
C GLY A 127 1.34 -15.58 -4.27
N ILE A 128 0.48 -15.04 -5.13
CA ILE A 128 -0.74 -15.74 -5.59
C ILE A 128 -0.37 -16.85 -6.58
N GLU A 129 0.49 -16.59 -7.55
CA GLU A 129 0.92 -17.57 -8.56
C GLU A 129 1.68 -18.76 -7.96
N PHE A 130 2.49 -18.53 -6.91
CA PHE A 130 3.10 -19.64 -6.19
C PHE A 130 2.03 -20.53 -5.54
N ILE A 131 1.02 -19.96 -4.89
CA ILE A 131 -0.04 -20.73 -4.24
C ILE A 131 -0.88 -21.50 -5.27
N THR A 132 -1.21 -20.88 -6.40
CA THR A 132 -1.95 -21.59 -7.46
C THR A 132 -1.14 -22.76 -7.98
N ALA A 133 0.15 -22.58 -8.28
CA ALA A 133 1.05 -23.64 -8.73
C ALA A 133 1.20 -24.78 -7.71
N PHE A 134 1.29 -24.46 -6.40
CA PHE A 134 1.29 -25.45 -5.33
C PHE A 134 -0.04 -26.21 -5.24
N SER A 135 -1.18 -25.52 -5.34
CA SER A 135 -2.51 -26.13 -5.25
C SER A 135 -2.85 -27.03 -6.42
N VAL A 136 -2.26 -26.81 -7.60
CA VAL A 136 -2.54 -27.58 -8.82
C VAL A 136 -1.40 -28.54 -9.20
N GLY A 137 -0.36 -28.68 -8.38
CA GLY A 137 0.73 -29.65 -8.58
C GLY A 137 1.69 -29.34 -9.74
N LEU A 138 1.73 -28.09 -10.25
CA LEU A 138 2.53 -27.71 -11.42
C LEU A 138 4.05 -27.57 -11.17
N TRP A 139 4.53 -27.82 -9.95
CA TRP A 139 5.94 -27.64 -9.59
C TRP A 139 6.88 -28.73 -10.18
N GLU A 140 6.36 -29.90 -10.57
CA GLU A 140 7.16 -30.96 -11.19
C GLU A 140 7.61 -30.62 -12.64
N VAL A 141 6.94 -29.68 -13.32
CA VAL A 141 7.21 -29.38 -14.74
C VAL A 141 8.25 -28.27 -14.94
N SER A 142 8.50 -27.42 -13.93
CA SER A 142 9.45 -26.29 -14.04
C SER A 142 10.91 -26.68 -13.75
N ARG A 143 11.19 -27.93 -13.36
CA ARG A 143 12.57 -28.43 -13.21
C ARG A 143 13.27 -28.76 -14.53
N PHE A 144 12.60 -28.55 -15.68
CA PHE A 144 13.15 -28.82 -17.01
C PHE A 144 13.76 -27.61 -17.74
N PHE A 145 13.75 -26.40 -17.15
CA PHE A 145 14.38 -25.21 -17.75
C PHE A 145 15.51 -24.61 -16.88
N LEU A 146 16.26 -25.47 -16.20
CA LEU A 146 17.58 -25.10 -15.68
C LEU A 146 18.55 -26.29 -15.85
N ILE A 147 18.97 -26.50 -17.10
CA ILE A 147 20.25 -27.14 -17.44
C ILE A 147 20.94 -26.21 -18.44
#